data_AF-M0LMA2-F1
#
_entry.id   AF-M0LMA2-F1
#
_cell.length_a   1.000
_cell.length_b   1.000
_cell.length_c   1.000
_cell.angle_alpha   90.00
_cell.angle_beta   90.00
_cell.angle_gamma   90.00
#
_symmetry.space_group_name_H-M   'P 1'
#
loop_
_entity.id
_entity.type
_entity.pdbx_description
1 polymer ?
#
loop_
_entity_poly.entity_id
_entity_poly.type
_entity_poly.pdbx_seq_one_letter_code
_entity_poly.pdbx_strand_id
1 'polypeptide(L)'
;MTEGRIVKPLAVFIVVLVMILGGTFLLAVASPGSSGPPDGQSIDGQSPSQYQPDAVNAPIDPEEGEISVDTDTSDKRILVDTSHGNQVSESELEPITEAVFEAGHTVEYGTSGTASFADSLGQYDGVLIVQPLGSYSQEERDALQEYTDDGGRVVILAEPTQTRLSTGFTQSTTTVSFGANNATERYGVRMGAEQLYNVDDTANDNNFKAIYASPSDDGELTDGIETITFDTAGYAVVNGDAETKFTAAEGTRTLETRRTGTYATVVRNDNMVFVTDSTFIRSSEIYDADNEVFIGNLLSFLLDGEAPDPGGGATPDPGFRTGGDTSTPTETPPEPTPDPTPTPTPPSGS
;
A
#
# COMPACT_ATOMS: atom_id res chain seq x y z
N MET A 1 13.05 -71.41 21.52
CA MET A 1 12.40 -70.11 21.25
C MET A 1 12.03 -70.15 19.77
N THR A 2 10.80 -70.09 19.25
CA THR A 2 9.52 -69.59 19.78
C THR A 2 8.40 -70.03 18.81
N GLU A 3 7.97 -71.30 18.81
CA GLU A 3 6.88 -71.74 17.89
C GLU A 3 5.47 -71.64 18.51
N GLY A 4 5.36 -71.39 19.82
CA GLY A 4 4.06 -71.28 20.50
C GLY A 4 3.54 -69.85 20.74
N ARG A 5 4.34 -68.81 20.47
CA ARG A 5 4.03 -67.43 20.90
C ARG A 5 3.35 -66.55 19.83
N ILE A 6 3.34 -67.00 18.56
CA ILE A 6 2.69 -66.29 17.44
C ILE A 6 1.33 -66.92 17.09
N VAL A 7 1.13 -68.22 17.37
CA VAL A 7 -0.11 -68.93 17.04
C VAL A 7 -1.31 -68.40 17.84
N LYS A 8 -1.12 -68.06 19.12
CA LYS A 8 -2.18 -67.47 19.96
C LYS A 8 -2.65 -66.09 19.49
N PRO A 9 -1.78 -65.09 19.27
CA PRO A 9 -2.22 -63.79 18.79
C PRO A 9 -2.79 -63.85 17.36
N LEU A 10 -2.28 -64.73 16.49
CA LEU A 10 -2.82 -64.92 15.15
C LEU A 10 -4.22 -65.54 15.17
N ALA A 11 -4.47 -66.54 16.03
CA ALA A 11 -5.79 -67.13 16.18
C ALA A 11 -6.82 -66.13 16.73
N VAL A 12 -6.41 -65.30 17.71
CA VAL A 12 -7.25 -64.22 18.24
C VAL A 12 -7.55 -63.18 17.15
N PHE A 13 -6.55 -62.79 16.36
CA PHE A 13 -6.74 -61.87 15.24
C PHE A 13 -7.72 -62.41 14.20
N ILE A 14 -7.62 -63.69 13.83
CA ILE A 14 -8.55 -64.33 12.91
C ILE A 14 -9.98 -64.37 13.47
N VAL A 15 -10.14 -64.70 14.76
CA VAL A 15 -11.47 -64.71 15.40
C VAL A 15 -12.09 -63.32 15.46
N VAL A 16 -11.30 -62.28 15.80
CA VAL A 16 -11.74 -60.88 15.80
C VAL A 16 -12.11 -60.44 14.39
N LEU A 17 -11.30 -60.79 13.39
CA LEU A 17 -11.56 -60.45 12.00
C LEU A 17 -12.82 -61.16 11.47
N VAL A 18 -13.03 -62.41 11.84
CA VAL A 18 -14.28 -63.15 11.53
C VAL A 18 -15.49 -62.58 12.27
N MET A 19 -15.34 -62.11 13.51
CA MET A 19 -16.43 -61.42 14.22
C MET A 19 -16.76 -60.07 13.57
N ILE A 20 -15.76 -59.29 13.16
CA ILE A 20 -15.97 -58.00 12.49
C ILE A 20 -16.66 -58.23 11.14
N LEU A 21 -16.17 -59.18 10.34
CA LEU A 21 -16.75 -59.51 9.03
C LEU A 21 -18.12 -60.20 9.15
N GLY A 22 -18.34 -61.02 10.19
CA GLY A 22 -19.61 -61.67 10.44
C GLY A 22 -20.68 -60.70 10.98
N GLY A 23 -20.27 -59.74 11.81
CA GLY A 23 -21.15 -58.69 12.33
C GLY A 23 -21.63 -57.73 11.24
N THR A 24 -20.76 -57.34 10.31
CA THR A 24 -21.14 -56.51 9.16
C THR A 24 -22.05 -57.26 8.19
N PHE A 25 -21.84 -58.57 7.99
CA PHE A 25 -22.71 -59.39 7.15
C PHE A 25 -24.11 -59.60 7.74
N LEU A 26 -24.22 -59.86 9.05
CA LEU A 26 -25.53 -60.04 9.70
C LEU A 26 -26.37 -58.75 9.73
N LEU A 27 -25.73 -57.57 9.85
CA LEU A 27 -26.41 -56.27 9.71
C LEU A 27 -26.93 -56.03 8.29
N ALA A 28 -26.18 -56.46 7.26
CA ALA A 28 -26.58 -56.31 5.85
C ALA A 28 -27.76 -57.21 5.45
N VAL A 29 -27.95 -58.36 6.11
CA VAL A 29 -29.06 -59.29 5.81
C VAL A 29 -30.32 -58.98 6.64
N ALA A 30 -30.18 -58.39 7.83
CA ALA A 30 -31.29 -58.05 8.71
C ALA A 30 -32.03 -56.75 8.34
N SER A 31 -31.50 -55.94 7.43
CA SER A 31 -32.17 -54.76 6.84
C SER A 31 -31.94 -54.71 5.33
N PRO A 32 -32.84 -55.29 4.51
CA PRO A 32 -32.77 -55.16 3.06
C PRO A 32 -33.28 -53.76 2.68
N GLY A 33 -32.44 -52.75 2.91
CA GLY A 33 -32.74 -51.35 2.64
C GLY A 33 -31.48 -50.51 2.53
N SER A 34 -31.12 -50.16 1.29
CA SER A 34 -30.27 -49.01 0.92
C SER A 34 -28.74 -49.06 1.18
N SER A 35 -28.06 -50.14 0.82
CA SER A 35 -26.58 -50.13 0.73
C SER A 35 -26.10 -50.53 -0.66
N GLY A 36 -26.47 -49.74 -1.67
CA GLY A 36 -25.72 -49.68 -2.93
C GLY A 36 -24.54 -48.70 -2.80
N PRO A 37 -23.54 -48.74 -3.70
CA PRO A 37 -22.64 -47.60 -3.85
C PRO A 37 -23.49 -46.34 -4.04
N PRO A 38 -23.15 -45.20 -3.41
CA PRO A 38 -23.92 -43.98 -3.60
C PRO A 38 -23.97 -43.67 -5.10
N ASP A 39 -25.17 -43.57 -5.64
CA ASP A 39 -25.46 -43.37 -7.06
C ASP A 39 -25.27 -41.91 -7.50
N GLY A 40 -24.76 -41.06 -6.60
CA GLY A 40 -24.51 -39.63 -6.84
C GLY A 40 -25.78 -38.83 -7.08
N GLN A 41 -26.96 -39.43 -6.97
CA GLN A 41 -28.26 -38.78 -7.12
C GLN A 41 -28.71 -38.33 -5.73
N SER A 42 -28.28 -37.13 -5.35
CA SER A 42 -28.84 -36.33 -4.25
C SER A 42 -28.66 -36.91 -2.84
N ILE A 43 -27.43 -36.80 -2.32
CA ILE A 43 -27.27 -36.69 -0.85
C ILE A 43 -27.60 -35.24 -0.50
N ASP A 44 -28.83 -35.00 -0.09
CA ASP A 44 -29.26 -33.70 0.42
C ASP A 44 -28.50 -33.38 1.72
N GLY A 45 -27.76 -32.27 1.74
CA GLY A 45 -27.08 -31.76 2.95
C GLY A 45 -25.61 -32.13 3.20
N GLN A 46 -24.82 -32.59 2.21
CA GLN A 46 -23.37 -32.77 2.40
C GLN A 46 -22.46 -31.66 1.87
N SER A 47 -23.00 -30.72 1.11
CA SER A 47 -22.31 -29.47 0.81
C SER A 47 -22.78 -28.42 1.80
N PRO A 48 -21.91 -27.92 2.72
CA PRO A 48 -22.17 -26.64 3.39
C PRO A 48 -22.70 -25.61 2.39
N SER A 49 -23.57 -24.69 2.83
CA SER A 49 -24.29 -23.77 1.93
C SER A 49 -23.37 -23.05 0.95
N GLN A 50 -22.14 -22.74 1.37
CA GLN A 50 -21.08 -22.13 0.55
C GLN A 50 -20.54 -23.00 -0.61
N TYR A 51 -20.85 -24.30 -0.66
CA TYR A 51 -20.47 -25.22 -1.74
C TYR A 51 -21.67 -25.68 -2.57
N GLN A 52 -22.82 -25.03 -2.41
CA GLN A 52 -23.97 -25.23 -3.29
C GLN A 52 -23.72 -24.53 -4.62
N PRO A 53 -24.07 -25.12 -5.78
CA PRO A 53 -23.83 -24.53 -7.10
C PRO A 53 -24.35 -23.09 -7.25
N ASP A 54 -25.45 -22.78 -6.58
CA ASP A 54 -26.06 -21.44 -6.60
C ASP A 54 -25.31 -20.42 -5.73
N ALA A 55 -24.52 -20.89 -4.74
CA ALA A 55 -23.70 -20.06 -3.84
C ALA A 55 -22.26 -19.87 -4.35
N VAL A 56 -21.86 -20.53 -5.45
CA VAL A 56 -20.54 -20.34 -6.08
C VAL A 56 -20.50 -19.08 -6.96
N ASN A 57 -21.67 -18.54 -7.30
CA ASN A 57 -21.81 -17.24 -7.97
C ASN A 57 -22.07 -16.17 -6.90
N ALA A 58 -21.04 -15.85 -6.09
CA ALA A 58 -21.08 -14.61 -5.34
C ALA A 58 -21.14 -13.45 -6.36
N PRO A 59 -21.98 -12.42 -6.14
CA PRO A 59 -21.86 -11.19 -6.92
C PRO A 59 -20.43 -10.68 -6.73
N ILE A 60 -19.75 -10.42 -7.85
CA ILE A 60 -18.48 -9.69 -7.86
C ILE A 60 -18.86 -8.22 -7.77
N ASP A 61 -18.13 -7.45 -6.95
CA ASP A 61 -18.30 -6.00 -6.94
C ASP A 61 -17.97 -5.44 -8.33
N PRO A 62 -18.67 -4.39 -8.79
CA PRO A 62 -18.52 -3.89 -10.14
C PRO A 62 -17.16 -3.20 -10.34
N GLU A 63 -16.25 -3.82 -11.09
CA GLU A 63 -14.96 -3.23 -11.50
C GLU A 63 -15.08 -2.21 -12.66
N GLU A 64 -16.24 -1.57 -12.82
CA GLU A 64 -16.55 -0.65 -13.94
C GLU A 64 -16.52 0.81 -13.43
N GLY A 65 -15.34 1.32 -13.10
CA GLY A 65 -15.13 2.68 -12.61
C GLY A 65 -14.06 3.45 -13.38
N GLU A 66 -14.01 4.77 -13.20
CA GLU A 66 -12.96 5.64 -13.73
C GLU A 66 -12.50 6.60 -12.62
N ILE A 67 -11.19 6.75 -12.46
CA ILE A 67 -10.62 7.67 -11.49
C ILE A 67 -10.83 9.09 -12.01
N SER A 68 -11.73 9.82 -11.38
CA SER A 68 -12.01 11.22 -11.71
C SER A 68 -11.31 12.14 -10.72
N VAL A 69 -10.64 13.18 -11.23
CA VAL A 69 -10.01 14.23 -10.43
C VAL A 69 -10.82 15.51 -10.59
N ASP A 70 -11.39 16.00 -9.50
CA ASP A 70 -12.29 17.16 -9.52
C ASP A 70 -11.54 18.38 -8.97
N THR A 71 -11.03 19.22 -9.86
CA THR A 71 -10.34 20.46 -9.47
C THR A 71 -10.56 21.55 -10.52
N ASP A 72 -10.69 22.80 -10.06
CA ASP A 72 -10.93 23.98 -10.91
C ASP A 72 -9.65 24.52 -11.56
N THR A 73 -8.52 23.82 -11.40
CA THR A 73 -7.18 24.28 -11.78
C THR A 73 -6.49 23.30 -12.72
N SER A 74 -5.45 23.76 -13.41
CA SER A 74 -4.59 22.91 -14.26
C SER A 74 -3.12 23.10 -13.88
N ASP A 75 -2.24 22.26 -14.43
CA ASP A 75 -0.78 22.39 -14.38
C ASP A 75 -0.15 22.25 -12.98
N LYS A 76 -0.92 21.80 -11.98
CA LYS A 76 -0.42 21.40 -10.66
C LYS A 76 0.43 20.12 -10.70
N ARG A 77 1.32 19.97 -9.73
CA ARG A 77 2.34 18.91 -9.65
C ARG A 77 2.25 18.13 -8.34
N ILE A 78 2.19 16.80 -8.42
CA ILE A 78 2.25 15.88 -7.28
C ILE A 78 3.64 15.24 -7.22
N LEU A 79 4.29 15.29 -6.05
CA LEU A 79 5.50 14.54 -5.77
C LEU A 79 5.18 13.18 -5.16
N VAL A 80 5.68 12.09 -5.75
CA VAL A 80 5.70 10.76 -5.16
C VAL A 80 7.05 10.55 -4.47
N ASP A 81 7.04 10.37 -3.14
CA ASP A 81 8.26 10.10 -2.40
C ASP A 81 8.82 8.70 -2.72
N THR A 82 10.13 8.64 -2.99
CA THR A 82 10.89 7.41 -3.25
C THR A 82 12.17 7.33 -2.41
N SER A 83 12.41 8.31 -1.54
CA SER A 83 13.67 8.49 -0.80
C SER A 83 13.76 7.63 0.47
N HIS A 84 12.64 7.10 0.95
CA HIS A 84 12.54 6.35 2.21
C HIS A 84 12.32 4.85 2.03
N GLY A 85 12.78 4.29 0.90
CA GLY A 85 12.55 2.89 0.57
C GLY A 85 11.07 2.56 0.37
N ASN A 86 10.30 3.55 -0.09
CA ASN A 86 8.87 3.47 -0.38
C ASN A 86 8.53 2.23 -1.20
N GLN A 87 7.46 1.54 -0.82
CA GLN A 87 7.03 0.30 -1.46
C GLN A 87 6.04 0.60 -2.58
N VAL A 88 6.54 1.27 -3.62
CA VAL A 88 5.75 1.62 -4.80
C VAL A 88 6.63 1.67 -6.04
N SER A 89 6.06 1.30 -7.18
CA SER A 89 6.66 1.42 -8.50
C SER A 89 5.84 2.33 -9.40
N GLU A 90 6.48 2.95 -10.39
CA GLU A 90 5.78 3.77 -11.41
C GLU A 90 4.68 2.98 -12.12
N SER A 91 4.89 1.69 -12.38
CA SER A 91 3.88 0.82 -13.01
C SER A 91 2.66 0.57 -12.12
N GLU A 92 2.82 0.55 -10.79
CA GLU A 92 1.68 0.44 -9.87
C GLU A 92 0.87 1.74 -9.85
N LEU A 93 1.51 2.89 -10.10
CA LEU A 93 0.89 4.20 -10.13
C LEU A 93 0.48 4.65 -11.54
N GLU A 94 0.56 3.78 -12.55
CA GLU A 94 0.19 4.11 -13.94
C GLU A 94 -1.27 4.58 -14.06
N PRO A 95 -2.29 3.91 -13.48
CA PRO A 95 -3.67 4.40 -13.54
C PRO A 95 -3.85 5.78 -12.90
N ILE A 96 -3.18 6.03 -11.78
CA ILE A 96 -3.19 7.33 -11.10
C ILE A 96 -2.50 8.40 -11.97
N THR A 97 -1.38 8.05 -12.59
CA THR A 97 -0.63 8.96 -13.46
C THR A 97 -1.44 9.33 -14.70
N GLU A 98 -2.16 8.37 -15.29
CA GLU A 98 -3.07 8.60 -16.41
C GLU A 98 -4.23 9.53 -16.01
N ALA A 99 -4.91 9.25 -14.90
CA ALA A 99 -6.00 10.10 -14.40
C ALA A 99 -5.56 11.54 -14.12
N VAL A 100 -4.41 11.70 -13.46
CA VAL A 100 -3.81 13.03 -13.19
C VAL A 100 -3.43 13.75 -14.49
N PHE A 101 -2.90 13.01 -15.48
CA PHE A 101 -2.56 13.58 -16.79
C PHE A 101 -3.80 14.01 -17.58
N GLU A 102 -4.86 13.20 -17.58
CA GLU A 102 -6.13 13.50 -18.24
C GLU A 102 -6.82 14.72 -17.62
N ALA A 103 -6.66 14.91 -16.31
CA ALA A 103 -7.07 16.11 -15.58
C ALA A 103 -6.17 17.34 -15.82
N GLY A 104 -5.07 17.21 -16.57
CA GLY A 104 -4.19 18.33 -16.92
C GLY A 104 -3.12 18.67 -15.88
N HIS A 105 -2.74 17.71 -15.05
CA HIS A 105 -1.73 17.83 -14.00
C HIS A 105 -0.53 16.90 -14.26
N THR A 106 0.46 16.88 -13.36
CA THR A 106 1.65 16.04 -13.50
C THR A 106 2.01 15.33 -12.21
N VAL A 107 2.38 14.04 -12.32
CA VAL A 107 3.00 13.27 -11.25
C VAL A 107 4.51 13.18 -11.49
N GLU A 108 5.31 13.44 -10.46
CA GLU A 108 6.77 13.27 -10.50
C GLU A 108 7.24 12.30 -9.43
N TYR A 109 8.19 11.45 -9.79
CA TYR A 109 8.68 10.39 -8.93
C TYR A 109 10.06 10.74 -8.36
N GLY A 110 10.14 10.89 -7.04
CA GLY A 110 11.34 11.32 -6.35
C GLY A 110 11.72 12.77 -6.64
N THR A 111 12.77 13.24 -5.98
CA THR A 111 13.27 14.61 -6.17
C THR A 111 14.11 14.71 -7.42
N SER A 112 14.01 15.86 -8.12
CA SER A 112 14.83 16.12 -9.28
C SER A 112 16.26 16.53 -8.89
N GLY A 113 17.26 15.99 -9.60
CA GLY A 113 18.66 16.40 -9.47
C GLY A 113 19.30 16.00 -8.14
N THR A 114 19.82 16.99 -7.40
CA THR A 114 20.52 16.80 -6.12
C THR A 114 19.76 17.38 -4.92
N ALA A 115 18.51 17.82 -5.11
CA ALA A 115 17.69 18.39 -4.04
C ALA A 115 17.29 17.28 -3.05
N SER A 116 17.32 17.60 -1.75
CA SER A 116 16.78 16.70 -0.73
C SER A 116 15.24 16.69 -0.79
N PHE A 117 14.62 15.69 -0.15
CA PHE A 117 13.17 15.65 0.00
C PHE A 117 12.64 16.95 0.62
N ALA A 118 13.25 17.39 1.74
CA ALA A 118 12.90 18.61 2.45
C ALA A 118 12.96 19.86 1.55
N ASP A 119 14.04 20.03 0.77
CA ASP A 119 14.23 21.19 -0.11
C ASP A 119 13.29 21.21 -1.32
N SER A 120 12.68 20.06 -1.64
CA SER A 120 11.87 19.90 -2.84
C SER A 120 10.38 20.22 -2.63
N LEU A 121 9.88 20.16 -1.38
CA LEU A 121 8.44 20.19 -1.07
C LEU A 121 7.72 21.40 -1.68
N GLY A 122 8.29 22.61 -1.55
CA GLY A 122 7.68 23.84 -2.06
C GLY A 122 7.59 23.93 -3.60
N GLN A 123 8.11 22.95 -4.35
CA GLN A 123 7.99 22.90 -5.81
C GLN A 123 6.73 22.15 -6.27
N TYR A 124 5.98 21.56 -5.34
CA TYR A 124 4.87 20.65 -5.61
C TYR A 124 3.61 21.07 -4.84
N ASP A 125 2.46 20.91 -5.48
CA ASP A 125 1.13 21.24 -4.95
C ASP A 125 0.60 20.17 -4.00
N GLY A 126 1.02 18.91 -4.21
CA GLY A 126 0.73 17.81 -3.30
C GLY A 126 1.87 16.80 -3.19
N VAL A 127 1.88 16.03 -2.11
CA VAL A 127 2.87 14.96 -1.87
C VAL A 127 2.19 13.64 -1.54
N LEU A 128 2.49 12.61 -2.31
CA LEU A 128 2.07 11.23 -2.09
C LEU A 128 3.23 10.41 -1.53
N ILE A 129 3.03 9.81 -0.35
CA ILE A 129 4.02 8.98 0.33
C ILE A 129 3.45 7.57 0.46
N VAL A 130 3.95 6.63 -0.34
CA VAL A 130 3.46 5.26 -0.35
C VAL A 130 4.40 4.33 0.41
N GLN A 131 3.88 3.75 1.50
CA GLN A 131 4.52 2.75 2.36
C GLN A 131 6.04 2.95 2.54
N PRO A 132 6.48 4.07 3.15
CA PRO A 132 7.88 4.31 3.46
C PRO A 132 8.38 3.30 4.49
N LEU A 133 9.57 2.74 4.26
CA LEU A 133 10.23 1.80 5.17
C LEU A 133 11.26 2.50 6.08
N GLY A 134 11.77 3.65 5.66
CA GLY A 134 12.67 4.49 6.42
C GLY A 134 11.94 5.46 7.34
N SER A 135 12.62 5.87 8.42
CA SER A 135 12.20 7.00 9.24
C SER A 135 12.64 8.31 8.59
N TYR A 136 11.82 9.35 8.72
CA TYR A 136 12.18 10.70 8.28
C TYR A 136 13.12 11.36 9.30
N SER A 137 14.10 12.11 8.81
CA SER A 137 15.01 12.89 9.65
C SER A 137 14.27 13.99 10.43
N GLN A 138 14.97 14.72 11.31
CA GLN A 138 14.36 15.88 11.95
C GLN A 138 14.04 16.98 10.95
N GLU A 139 14.98 17.27 10.04
CA GLU A 139 14.87 18.29 9.01
C GLU A 139 13.68 18.01 8.07
N GLU A 140 13.52 16.78 7.58
CA GLU A 140 12.39 16.42 6.72
C GLU A 140 11.04 16.50 7.42
N ARG A 141 10.99 16.16 8.72
CA ARG A 141 9.75 16.27 9.50
C ARG A 141 9.37 17.72 9.77
N ASP A 142 10.36 18.57 10.02
CA ASP A 142 10.13 19.99 10.25
C ASP A 142 9.72 20.67 8.93
N ALA A 143 10.32 20.27 7.80
CA ALA A 143 9.91 20.72 6.46
C ALA A 143 8.51 20.24 6.05
N LEU A 144 8.12 18.99 6.37
CA LEU A 144 6.75 18.52 6.15
C LEU A 144 5.73 19.32 6.97
N GLN A 145 6.07 19.68 8.20
CA GLN A 145 5.21 20.52 9.04
C GLN A 145 5.06 21.91 8.42
N GLU A 146 6.17 22.55 8.03
CA GLU A 146 6.13 23.87 7.38
C GLU A 146 5.33 23.83 6.08
N TYR A 147 5.55 22.82 5.24
CA TYR A 147 4.80 22.61 4.01
C TYR A 147 3.29 22.47 4.24
N THR A 148 2.88 21.68 5.23
CA THR A 148 1.46 21.49 5.55
C THR A 148 0.84 22.69 6.27
N ASP A 149 1.59 23.41 7.10
CA ASP A 149 1.16 24.65 7.74
C ASP A 149 0.93 25.77 6.70
N ASP A 150 1.71 25.77 5.61
CA ASP A 150 1.60 26.71 4.50
C ASP A 150 0.50 26.38 3.48
N GLY A 151 -0.20 25.24 3.65
CA GLY A 151 -1.34 24.84 2.80
C GLY A 151 -1.05 23.70 1.82
N GLY A 152 0.20 23.22 1.76
CA GLY A 152 0.56 22.06 0.97
C GLY A 152 -0.08 20.78 1.52
N ARG A 153 -0.55 19.88 0.66
CA ARG A 153 -1.31 18.69 1.09
C ARG A 153 -0.53 17.40 0.91
N VAL A 154 -0.66 16.50 1.89
CA VAL A 154 0.09 15.24 1.94
C VAL A 154 -0.84 14.06 2.17
N VAL A 155 -0.66 13.00 1.39
CA VAL A 155 -1.32 11.70 1.58
C VAL A 155 -0.25 10.66 1.89
N ILE A 156 -0.39 9.96 3.01
CA ILE A 156 0.43 8.81 3.37
C ILE A 156 -0.40 7.54 3.28
N LEU A 157 0.05 6.61 2.44
CA LEU A 157 -0.49 5.25 2.38
C LEU A 157 0.45 4.33 3.17
N ALA A 158 -0.09 3.51 4.05
CA ALA A 158 0.69 2.61 4.90
C ALA A 158 0.21 1.17 4.78
N GLU A 159 1.07 0.22 5.16
CA GLU A 159 0.70 -1.18 5.33
C GLU A 159 1.13 -1.64 6.74
N PRO A 160 0.36 -2.55 7.36
CA PRO A 160 0.75 -3.21 8.59
C PRO A 160 2.04 -4.02 8.39
N THR A 161 2.60 -4.53 9.49
CA THR A 161 3.81 -5.35 9.43
C THR A 161 3.52 -6.66 8.72
N GLN A 162 4.32 -6.95 7.70
CA GLN A 162 4.21 -8.15 6.89
C GLN A 162 5.48 -9.00 6.96
N THR A 163 5.29 -10.30 6.80
CA THR A 163 6.36 -11.26 6.65
C THR A 163 6.50 -11.64 5.18
N ARG A 164 7.60 -11.26 4.54
CA ARG A 164 7.89 -11.58 3.14
C ARG A 164 8.82 -12.78 3.04
N LEU A 165 8.46 -13.73 2.20
CA LEU A 165 9.28 -14.90 1.90
C LEU A 165 10.06 -14.65 0.60
N SER A 166 11.38 -14.73 0.67
CA SER A 166 12.25 -14.76 -0.50
C SER A 166 12.50 -16.21 -0.90
N THR A 167 12.11 -16.57 -2.13
CA THR A 167 12.17 -17.93 -2.67
C THR A 167 13.36 -18.14 -3.64
N GLY A 168 14.47 -17.45 -3.39
CA GLY A 168 15.73 -17.59 -4.16
C GLY A 168 16.52 -18.87 -3.84
N PHE A 169 17.82 -18.88 -4.20
CA PHE A 169 18.73 -20.02 -3.97
C PHE A 169 18.78 -20.48 -2.50
N THR A 170 18.45 -19.58 -1.57
CA THR A 170 18.15 -19.88 -0.16
C THR A 170 16.79 -19.30 0.19
N GLN A 171 15.94 -20.08 0.88
CA GLN A 171 14.71 -19.56 1.46
C GLN A 171 15.05 -18.67 2.66
N SER A 172 14.66 -17.41 2.62
CA SER A 172 14.81 -16.48 3.73
C SER A 172 13.53 -15.68 3.93
N THR A 173 13.26 -15.34 5.19
CA THR A 173 12.09 -14.56 5.58
C THR A 173 12.55 -13.19 6.06
N THR A 174 11.87 -12.13 5.63
CA THR A 174 12.15 -10.76 6.05
C THR A 174 10.86 -10.09 6.50
N THR A 175 10.94 -9.34 7.59
CA THR A 175 9.81 -8.53 8.08
C THR A 175 9.90 -7.15 7.45
N VAL A 176 8.79 -6.67 6.92
CA VAL A 176 8.63 -5.34 6.35
C VAL A 176 7.56 -4.61 7.15
N SER A 177 7.86 -3.40 7.60
CA SER A 177 6.98 -2.60 8.47
C SER A 177 7.02 -1.15 8.02
N PHE A 178 5.92 -0.45 8.24
CA PHE A 178 5.86 1.00 8.08
C PHE A 178 6.91 1.72 8.95
N GLY A 179 7.77 2.51 8.31
CA GLY A 179 8.94 3.14 8.93
C GLY A 179 8.71 4.57 9.44
N ALA A 180 7.62 5.21 9.03
CA ALA A 180 7.46 6.66 9.18
C ALA A 180 6.59 7.11 10.36
N ASN A 181 6.36 6.23 11.36
CA ASN A 181 5.60 6.61 12.56
C ASN A 181 6.18 7.83 13.29
N ASN A 182 7.50 8.08 13.18
CA ASN A 182 8.13 9.26 13.77
C ASN A 182 7.74 10.60 13.09
N ALA A 183 7.20 10.54 11.87
CA ALA A 183 6.60 11.66 11.15
C ALA A 183 5.10 11.75 11.45
N THR A 184 4.35 10.66 11.30
CA THR A 184 2.89 10.65 11.49
C THR A 184 2.46 11.01 12.92
N GLU A 185 3.24 10.60 13.93
CA GLU A 185 2.90 10.87 15.34
C GLU A 185 2.86 12.35 15.69
N ARG A 186 3.57 13.21 14.94
CA ARG A 186 3.49 14.67 15.14
C ARG A 186 2.12 15.24 14.80
N TYR A 187 1.40 14.58 13.89
CA TYR A 187 0.03 14.89 13.47
C TYR A 187 -1.01 14.11 14.28
N GLY A 188 -0.61 13.52 15.41
CA GLY A 188 -1.53 12.78 16.28
C GLY A 188 -1.91 11.38 15.79
N VAL A 189 -1.24 10.86 14.74
CA VAL A 189 -1.59 9.58 14.13
C VAL A 189 -0.44 8.58 14.26
N ARG A 190 -0.73 7.38 14.76
CA ARG A 190 0.22 6.27 14.79
C ARG A 190 -0.35 5.07 14.04
N MET A 191 0.38 4.59 13.04
CA MET A 191 0.04 3.39 12.28
C MET A 191 0.27 2.13 13.11
N GLY A 192 -0.78 1.31 13.20
CA GLY A 192 -0.79 0.01 13.84
C GLY A 192 0.05 -1.01 13.07
N ALA A 193 0.63 -1.96 13.81
CA ALA A 193 1.52 -2.96 13.21
C ALA A 193 0.79 -4.24 12.74
N GLU A 194 -0.44 -4.49 13.20
CA GLU A 194 -1.18 -5.71 12.85
C GLU A 194 -2.17 -5.45 11.71
N GLN A 195 -2.26 -6.41 10.79
CA GLN A 195 -3.32 -6.42 9.77
C GLN A 195 -4.68 -6.64 10.43
N LEU A 196 -5.74 -6.11 9.82
CA LEU A 196 -7.13 -6.36 10.18
C LEU A 196 -7.71 -7.53 9.38
N TYR A 197 -8.79 -8.11 9.90
CA TYR A 197 -9.56 -9.13 9.21
C TYR A 197 -11.01 -9.13 9.72
N ASN A 198 -11.94 -9.54 8.85
CA ASN A 198 -13.34 -9.76 9.18
C ASN A 198 -13.82 -11.09 8.57
N VAL A 199 -14.56 -11.88 9.33
CA VAL A 199 -15.06 -13.21 8.89
C VAL A 199 -16.53 -13.19 8.54
N ASP A 200 -17.20 -12.06 8.69
CA ASP A 200 -18.56 -11.86 8.23
C ASP A 200 -18.52 -11.54 6.74
N ASP A 201 -19.14 -12.42 5.93
CA ASP A 201 -19.19 -12.31 4.46
C ASP A 201 -19.84 -10.99 3.97
N THR A 202 -20.55 -10.27 4.84
CA THR A 202 -21.12 -8.94 4.52
C THR A 202 -20.18 -7.77 4.84
N ALA A 203 -19.03 -8.06 5.44
CA ALA A 203 -18.05 -7.09 5.94
C ALA A 203 -16.66 -7.28 5.31
N ASN A 204 -16.56 -8.12 4.28
CA ASN A 204 -15.35 -8.35 3.51
C ASN A 204 -15.67 -8.65 2.04
N ASP A 205 -14.74 -8.34 1.15
CA ASP A 205 -14.84 -8.66 -0.27
C ASP A 205 -14.34 -10.07 -0.55
N ASN A 206 -15.19 -11.05 -0.23
CA ASN A 206 -14.99 -12.48 -0.53
C ASN A 206 -13.66 -13.09 -0.03
N ASN A 207 -12.93 -12.35 0.79
CA ASN A 207 -11.65 -12.66 1.39
C ASN A 207 -11.65 -11.98 2.76
N PHE A 208 -11.55 -12.79 3.82
CA PHE A 208 -11.61 -12.31 5.20
C PHE A 208 -10.56 -11.24 5.57
N LYS A 209 -9.53 -11.02 4.74
CA LYS A 209 -8.54 -9.95 4.89
C LYS A 209 -8.87 -8.67 4.12
N ALA A 210 -9.63 -8.78 3.03
CA ALA A 210 -10.16 -7.67 2.25
C ALA A 210 -11.38 -7.09 2.98
N ILE A 211 -11.11 -6.28 4.00
CA ILE A 211 -12.17 -5.74 4.86
C ILE A 211 -12.80 -4.50 4.24
N TYR A 212 -14.12 -4.38 4.41
CA TYR A 212 -14.81 -3.14 4.09
C TYR A 212 -14.57 -2.07 5.16
N ALA A 213 -14.51 -0.82 4.72
CA ALA A 213 -14.57 0.35 5.57
C ALA A 213 -15.59 1.35 5.02
N SER A 214 -16.29 2.05 5.90
CA SER A 214 -17.33 3.00 5.52
C SER A 214 -17.00 4.39 6.06
N PRO A 215 -17.50 5.46 5.39
CA PRO A 215 -17.41 6.83 5.88
C PRO A 215 -17.90 6.99 7.33
N SER A 216 -17.14 7.75 8.13
CA SER A 216 -17.53 8.15 9.48
C SER A 216 -18.33 9.47 9.50
N ASP A 217 -18.16 10.28 8.46
CA ASP A 217 -18.73 11.62 8.27
C ASP A 217 -18.77 11.97 6.78
N ASP A 218 -19.62 12.94 6.42
CA ASP A 218 -19.67 13.50 5.06
C ASP A 218 -18.54 14.54 4.88
N GLY A 219 -17.83 14.50 3.76
CA GLY A 219 -16.77 15.47 3.45
C GLY A 219 -16.03 15.16 2.14
N GLU A 220 -15.03 15.98 1.80
CA GLU A 220 -14.31 15.86 0.51
C GLU A 220 -13.63 14.50 0.28
N LEU A 221 -13.30 13.76 1.35
CA LEU A 221 -12.69 12.44 1.24
C LEU A 221 -13.71 11.30 1.13
N THR A 222 -14.96 11.54 1.49
CA THR A 222 -16.03 10.54 1.59
C THR A 222 -17.16 10.79 0.59
N ASP A 223 -17.10 11.88 -0.16
CA ASP A 223 -18.13 12.22 -1.15
C ASP A 223 -18.19 11.15 -2.25
N GLY A 224 -19.42 10.78 -2.61
CA GLY A 224 -19.68 9.72 -3.60
C GLY A 224 -19.36 8.29 -3.15
N ILE A 225 -18.93 8.06 -1.90
CA ILE A 225 -18.49 6.74 -1.43
C ILE A 225 -19.51 6.14 -0.46
N GLU A 226 -19.97 4.93 -0.75
CA GLU A 226 -20.71 4.10 0.19
C GLU A 226 -19.75 3.22 1.01
N THR A 227 -18.77 2.58 0.34
CA THR A 227 -17.83 1.64 0.98
C THR A 227 -16.54 1.52 0.17
N ILE A 228 -15.41 1.42 0.87
CA ILE A 228 -14.10 1.08 0.30
C ILE A 228 -13.63 -0.29 0.81
N THR A 229 -12.72 -0.93 0.08
CA THR A 229 -12.14 -2.22 0.47
C THR A 229 -10.62 -2.17 0.53
N PHE A 230 -10.05 -2.86 1.53
CA PHE A 230 -8.60 -2.90 1.77
C PHE A 230 -8.12 -4.34 2.03
N ASP A 231 -7.40 -4.95 1.08
CA ASP A 231 -6.86 -6.32 1.19
C ASP A 231 -5.76 -6.47 2.26
N THR A 232 -4.98 -5.41 2.49
CA THR A 232 -3.90 -5.39 3.49
C THR A 232 -4.14 -4.35 4.58
N ALA A 233 -5.40 -4.16 4.97
CA ALA A 233 -5.80 -3.14 5.93
C ALA A 233 -5.01 -3.22 7.25
N GLY A 234 -4.36 -2.13 7.64
CA GLY A 234 -3.91 -1.85 8.99
C GLY A 234 -4.98 -1.11 9.80
N TYR A 235 -4.55 -0.39 10.84
CA TYR A 235 -5.39 0.53 11.59
C TYR A 235 -4.57 1.70 12.10
N ALA A 236 -5.21 2.85 12.33
CA ALA A 236 -4.60 4.01 12.93
C ALA A 236 -5.03 4.17 14.40
N VAL A 237 -4.09 4.56 15.25
CA VAL A 237 -4.37 5.08 16.60
C VAL A 237 -4.34 6.60 16.51
N VAL A 238 -5.44 7.23 16.91
CA VAL A 238 -5.71 8.65 16.73
C VAL A 238 -5.64 9.39 18.08
N ASN A 239 -5.04 10.57 18.09
CA ASN A 239 -4.92 11.46 19.24
C ASN A 239 -4.99 12.93 18.79
N GLY A 240 -5.29 13.84 19.71
CA GLY A 240 -5.36 15.28 19.42
C GLY A 240 -6.52 15.63 18.49
N ASP A 241 -6.23 16.46 17.50
CA ASP A 241 -7.20 17.03 16.56
C ASP A 241 -7.34 16.19 15.26
N ALA A 242 -6.75 15.00 15.21
CA ALA A 242 -6.90 14.10 14.08
C ALA A 242 -8.32 13.47 14.06
N GLU A 243 -8.93 13.41 12.89
CA GLU A 243 -10.31 12.99 12.66
C GLU A 243 -10.34 11.67 11.88
N THR A 244 -11.09 10.69 12.37
CA THR A 244 -11.35 9.45 11.62
C THR A 244 -12.35 9.70 10.51
N LYS A 245 -11.96 9.43 9.26
CA LYS A 245 -12.82 9.59 8.07
C LYS A 245 -13.43 8.29 7.59
N PHE A 246 -12.73 7.18 7.78
CA PHE A 246 -13.26 5.84 7.51
C PHE A 246 -13.01 4.92 8.68
N THR A 247 -14.00 4.06 8.93
CA THR A 247 -13.97 3.05 10.00
C THR A 247 -14.18 1.67 9.39
N ALA A 248 -13.36 0.71 9.79
CA ALA A 248 -13.53 -0.69 9.41
C ALA A 248 -14.89 -1.23 9.84
N ALA A 249 -15.49 -2.09 9.01
CA ALA A 249 -16.78 -2.70 9.24
C ALA A 249 -16.88 -3.38 10.62
N GLU A 250 -18.10 -3.45 11.16
CA GLU A 250 -18.35 -4.03 12.48
C GLU A 250 -17.86 -5.50 12.55
N GLY A 251 -17.32 -5.89 13.70
CA GLY A 251 -16.82 -7.24 13.92
C GLY A 251 -15.37 -7.48 13.47
N THR A 252 -14.74 -6.50 12.81
CA THR A 252 -13.32 -6.51 12.41
C THR A 252 -12.39 -6.72 13.61
N ARG A 253 -11.31 -7.46 13.40
CA ARG A 253 -10.32 -7.82 14.42
C ARG A 253 -8.89 -7.70 13.89
N THR A 254 -7.93 -7.54 14.79
CA THR A 254 -6.51 -7.68 14.44
C THR A 254 -6.15 -9.14 14.15
N LEU A 255 -5.35 -9.41 13.12
CA LEU A 255 -5.06 -10.74 12.61
C LEU A 255 -4.29 -11.62 13.61
N GLU A 256 -3.28 -11.07 14.27
CA GLU A 256 -2.42 -11.85 15.15
C GLU A 256 -3.05 -12.00 16.54
N THR A 257 -3.47 -10.88 17.14
CA THR A 257 -3.99 -10.85 18.51
C THR A 257 -5.49 -11.05 18.62
N ARG A 258 -6.23 -11.05 17.50
CA ARG A 258 -7.70 -11.24 17.44
C ARG A 258 -8.48 -10.27 18.31
N ARG A 259 -7.96 -9.06 18.51
CA ARG A 259 -8.61 -8.04 19.33
C ARG A 259 -9.79 -7.48 18.58
N THR A 260 -10.94 -7.40 19.23
CA THR A 260 -12.11 -6.69 18.72
C THR A 260 -11.99 -5.20 19.04
N GLY A 261 -12.47 -4.35 18.15
CA GLY A 261 -12.49 -2.91 18.35
C GLY A 261 -13.18 -2.21 17.18
N THR A 262 -13.21 -0.88 17.28
CA THR A 262 -13.53 0.01 16.17
C THR A 262 -12.20 0.54 15.65
N TYR A 263 -11.88 0.25 14.40
CA TYR A 263 -10.58 0.56 13.81
C TYR A 263 -10.71 1.67 12.78
N ALA A 264 -9.97 2.77 12.98
CA ALA A 264 -9.84 3.82 11.99
C ALA A 264 -8.93 3.33 10.86
N THR A 265 -9.39 3.43 9.61
CA THR A 265 -8.65 3.00 8.42
C THR A 265 -8.21 4.17 7.54
N VAL A 266 -8.92 5.30 7.65
CA VAL A 266 -8.50 6.58 7.07
C VAL A 266 -8.66 7.66 8.13
N VAL A 267 -7.62 8.46 8.32
CA VAL A 267 -7.56 9.55 9.30
C VAL A 267 -7.06 10.80 8.61
N ARG A 268 -7.63 11.95 8.96
CA ARG A 268 -7.18 13.26 8.48
C ARG A 268 -6.77 14.14 9.66
N ASN A 269 -5.69 14.89 9.49
CA ASN A 269 -5.35 16.02 10.34
C ASN A 269 -5.04 17.20 9.41
N ASP A 270 -5.97 18.14 9.29
CA ASP A 270 -5.89 19.30 8.40
C ASP A 270 -5.43 18.94 6.97
N ASN A 271 -4.21 19.32 6.61
CA ASN A 271 -3.61 19.13 5.28
C ASN A 271 -2.89 17.77 5.11
N MET A 272 -3.11 16.83 6.03
CA MET A 272 -2.51 15.50 5.97
C MET A 272 -3.53 14.38 6.11
N VAL A 273 -3.48 13.41 5.20
CA VAL A 273 -4.33 12.21 5.20
C VAL A 273 -3.48 10.97 5.36
N PHE A 274 -3.98 10.04 6.16
CA PHE A 274 -3.35 8.78 6.53
C PHE A 274 -4.28 7.64 6.16
N VAL A 275 -3.88 6.80 5.20
CA VAL A 275 -4.61 5.61 4.79
C VAL A 275 -3.83 4.40 5.26
N THR A 276 -4.49 3.45 5.92
CA THR A 276 -3.82 2.30 6.52
C THR A 276 -3.70 1.10 5.59
N ASP A 277 -3.88 1.32 4.30
CA ASP A 277 -3.62 0.36 3.24
C ASP A 277 -2.96 1.12 2.07
N SER A 278 -1.96 0.52 1.42
CA SER A 278 -1.38 1.05 0.17
C SER A 278 -1.56 0.12 -1.02
N THR A 279 -2.23 -1.01 -0.82
CA THR A 279 -2.50 -1.99 -1.88
C THR A 279 -3.72 -1.63 -2.71
N PHE A 280 -4.66 -0.85 -2.17
CA PHE A 280 -5.87 -0.40 -2.90
C PHE A 280 -5.58 0.42 -4.17
N ILE A 281 -4.38 0.99 -4.32
CA ILE A 281 -3.98 1.70 -5.54
C ILE A 281 -3.45 0.76 -6.64
N ARG A 282 -3.30 -0.54 -6.37
CA ARG A 282 -2.87 -1.52 -7.37
C ARG A 282 -4.00 -1.77 -8.36
N SER A 283 -3.65 -2.04 -9.61
CA SER A 283 -4.63 -2.31 -10.67
C SER A 283 -5.58 -3.47 -10.40
N SER A 284 -5.25 -4.39 -9.47
CA SER A 284 -6.14 -5.48 -9.06
C SER A 284 -7.17 -5.09 -8.01
N GLU A 285 -7.00 -3.95 -7.35
CA GLU A 285 -7.83 -3.52 -6.20
C GLU A 285 -8.54 -2.18 -6.46
N ILE A 286 -8.08 -1.45 -7.49
CA ILE A 286 -8.41 -0.03 -7.69
C ILE A 286 -9.88 0.21 -8.02
N TYR A 287 -10.56 -0.80 -8.59
CA TYR A 287 -11.96 -0.75 -8.99
C TYR A 287 -12.84 -1.63 -8.09
N ASP A 288 -12.31 -2.10 -6.95
CA ASP A 288 -13.11 -2.86 -6.00
C ASP A 288 -13.88 -1.90 -5.09
N ALA A 289 -15.17 -2.17 -4.89
CA ALA A 289 -16.11 -1.29 -4.20
C ALA A 289 -16.07 0.15 -4.79
N ASP A 290 -15.86 1.18 -3.97
CA ASP A 290 -15.72 2.57 -4.43
C ASP A 290 -14.25 3.06 -4.35
N ASN A 291 -13.26 2.18 -4.47
CA ASN A 291 -11.84 2.53 -4.33
C ASN A 291 -11.38 3.58 -5.35
N GLU A 292 -11.89 3.56 -6.58
CA GLU A 292 -11.55 4.52 -7.62
C GLU A 292 -12.09 5.92 -7.31
N VAL A 293 -13.27 6.00 -6.69
CA VAL A 293 -13.86 7.25 -6.21
C VAL A 293 -13.02 7.79 -5.04
N PHE A 294 -12.61 6.92 -4.12
CA PHE A 294 -11.73 7.31 -3.01
C PHE A 294 -10.37 7.81 -3.49
N ILE A 295 -9.78 7.17 -4.50
CA ILE A 295 -8.54 7.63 -5.11
C ILE A 295 -8.74 9.00 -5.78
N GLY A 296 -9.84 9.19 -6.51
CA GLY A 296 -10.22 10.49 -7.05
C GLY A 296 -10.29 11.59 -5.99
N ASN A 297 -10.92 11.30 -4.86
CA ASN A 297 -11.01 12.20 -3.71
C ASN A 297 -9.63 12.51 -3.09
N LEU A 298 -8.74 11.52 -2.98
CA LEU A 298 -7.37 11.72 -2.49
C LEU A 298 -6.54 12.58 -3.45
N LEU A 299 -6.68 12.39 -4.76
CA LEU A 299 -5.98 13.18 -5.77
C LEU A 299 -6.50 14.62 -5.79
N SER A 300 -7.82 14.81 -5.72
CA SER A 300 -8.44 16.13 -5.62
C SER A 300 -7.99 16.84 -4.34
N PHE A 301 -7.94 16.11 -3.21
CA PHE A 301 -7.38 16.62 -1.96
C PHE A 301 -5.92 17.07 -2.13
N LEU A 302 -5.05 16.24 -2.71
CA LEU A 302 -3.65 16.61 -2.94
C LEU A 302 -3.50 17.85 -3.83
N LEU A 303 -4.30 17.94 -4.88
CA LEU A 303 -4.24 19.02 -5.86
C LEU A 303 -4.86 20.31 -5.33
N ASP A 304 -5.85 20.26 -4.44
CA ASP A 304 -6.42 21.45 -3.81
C ASP A 304 -5.53 22.07 -2.73
N GLY A 305 -4.31 21.57 -2.55
CA GLY A 305 -3.28 22.26 -1.79
C GLY A 305 -2.82 23.54 -2.47
N GLU A 306 -2.51 24.54 -1.65
CA GLU A 306 -1.75 25.69 -2.10
C GLU A 306 -0.28 25.42 -1.82
N ALA A 307 0.50 25.04 -2.85
CA ALA A 307 1.95 25.04 -2.72
C ALA A 307 2.40 26.44 -2.25
N PRO A 308 3.25 26.55 -1.21
CA PRO A 308 3.90 27.82 -0.93
C PRO A 308 4.65 28.27 -2.18
N ASP A 309 4.33 29.47 -2.68
CA ASP A 309 4.85 30.01 -3.94
C ASP A 309 6.38 29.81 -4.04
N PRO A 310 6.88 28.94 -4.93
CA PRO A 310 8.32 28.71 -5.08
C PRO A 310 9.04 29.96 -5.60
N GLY A 311 8.30 30.98 -6.02
CA GLY A 311 8.78 32.22 -6.57
C GLY A 311 8.36 33.42 -5.73
N GLY A 312 9.28 33.86 -4.86
CA GLY A 312 9.68 35.27 -4.90
C GLY A 312 10.20 35.64 -6.30
N GLY A 313 9.31 35.71 -7.30
CA GLY A 313 9.47 36.19 -8.66
C GLY A 313 10.63 35.61 -9.50
N ALA A 314 10.36 34.58 -10.30
CA ALA A 314 10.83 34.48 -11.69
C ALA A 314 10.21 33.27 -12.40
N THR A 315 9.15 33.50 -13.17
CA THR A 315 8.69 32.57 -14.21
C THR A 315 9.82 32.33 -15.21
N PRO A 316 10.18 31.08 -15.56
CA PRO A 316 11.00 30.83 -16.74
C PRO A 316 10.19 31.18 -17.99
N ASP A 317 10.60 32.21 -18.71
CA ASP A 317 10.02 32.61 -20.00
C ASP A 317 10.18 31.45 -21.01
N PRO A 318 9.09 30.87 -21.57
CA PRO A 318 9.19 29.89 -22.65
C PRO A 318 9.39 30.63 -23.97
N GLY A 319 10.57 31.26 -24.10
CA GLY A 319 10.94 32.08 -25.24
C GLY A 319 11.84 31.33 -26.22
N PHE A 320 11.26 30.53 -27.10
CA PHE A 320 11.90 30.08 -28.33
C PHE A 320 12.32 31.31 -29.15
N ARG A 321 13.62 31.67 -29.17
CA ARG A 321 14.17 32.68 -30.09
C ARG A 321 15.11 32.02 -31.08
N THR A 322 14.59 31.78 -32.28
CA THR A 322 15.37 31.56 -33.49
C THR A 322 15.78 32.92 -34.09
N GLY A 323 17.06 33.07 -34.40
CA GLY A 323 17.67 34.27 -35.02
C GLY A 323 18.73 34.86 -34.10
N GLY A 324 20.04 34.75 -34.34
CA GLY A 324 20.73 34.76 -35.61
C GLY A 324 21.48 36.09 -35.70
N ASP A 325 22.60 36.21 -34.99
CA ASP A 325 23.61 37.21 -35.30
C ASP A 325 25.01 36.68 -35.00
N THR A 326 25.84 36.76 -36.01
CA THR A 326 27.20 36.26 -36.08
C THR A 326 28.12 37.23 -35.34
N SER A 327 28.93 36.74 -34.40
CA SER A 327 30.15 37.43 -33.97
C SER A 327 31.18 36.40 -33.52
N THR A 328 32.26 36.36 -34.29
CA THR A 328 33.48 35.57 -34.18
C THR A 328 34.05 35.54 -32.76
N PRO A 329 34.57 34.39 -32.25
CA PRO A 329 35.31 34.39 -31.00
C PRO A 329 36.70 34.99 -31.21
N THR A 330 36.98 36.10 -30.53
CA THR A 330 38.33 36.63 -30.31
C THR A 330 39.08 35.70 -29.36
N GLU A 331 40.27 35.27 -29.78
CA GLU A 331 41.21 34.46 -29.01
C GLU A 331 41.58 35.12 -27.68
N THR A 332 41.55 34.32 -26.61
CA THR A 332 42.07 34.64 -25.28
C THR A 332 43.58 34.89 -25.33
N PRO A 333 44.11 35.97 -24.71
CA PRO A 333 45.55 36.21 -24.63
C PRO A 333 46.28 35.15 -23.78
N PRO A 334 47.52 34.77 -24.12
CA PRO A 334 48.30 33.82 -23.32
C PRO A 334 48.75 34.39 -21.97
N GLU A 335 48.75 33.52 -20.97
CA GLU A 335 49.18 33.72 -19.58
C GLU A 335 50.66 34.16 -19.46
N PRO A 336 51.01 35.07 -18.54
CA PRO A 336 52.39 35.55 -18.39
C PRO A 336 53.33 34.45 -17.85
N THR A 337 54.50 34.34 -18.49
CA THR A 337 55.60 33.44 -18.13
C THR A 337 56.20 33.80 -16.75
N PRO A 338 56.49 32.83 -15.86
CA PRO A 338 57.14 33.11 -14.58
C PRO A 338 58.61 33.52 -14.76
N ASP A 339 59.04 34.52 -13.99
CA ASP A 339 60.43 35.02 -13.95
C ASP A 339 61.41 33.95 -13.41
N PRO A 340 62.64 33.87 -13.94
CA PRO A 340 63.63 32.89 -13.52
C PRO A 340 64.23 33.21 -12.14
N THR A 341 64.19 32.24 -11.24
CA THR A 341 64.90 32.24 -9.95
C THR A 341 66.41 32.36 -10.14
N PRO A 342 67.12 33.26 -9.41
CA PRO A 342 68.57 33.42 -9.55
C PRO A 342 69.36 32.23 -8.94
N THR A 343 70.31 31.71 -9.71
CA THR A 343 71.28 30.68 -9.31
C THR A 343 72.30 31.22 -8.28
N PRO A 344 72.61 30.49 -7.19
CA PRO A 344 73.63 30.91 -6.24
C PRO A 344 75.05 30.75 -6.79
N THR A 345 75.86 31.80 -6.63
CA THR A 345 77.29 31.85 -6.96
C THR A 345 78.12 30.97 -6.01
N PRO A 346 79.03 30.11 -6.50
CA PRO A 346 79.93 29.33 -5.65
C PRO A 346 81.08 30.20 -5.09
N PRO A 347 81.55 29.93 -3.86
CA PRO A 347 82.64 30.68 -3.25
C PRO A 347 84.00 30.40 -3.91
N SER A 348 84.80 31.47 -4.05
CA SER A 348 86.18 31.42 -4.52
C SER A 348 87.09 30.66 -3.53
N GLY A 349 88.02 29.88 -4.08
CA GLY A 349 88.77 28.86 -3.33
C GLY A 349 89.91 29.35 -2.43
N SER A 350 90.44 28.38 -1.69
CA SER A 350 91.83 28.24 -1.24
C SER A 350 92.12 26.76 -1.03
#